data_AF-A0ABD5NZP4-F1
#
_entry.id   AF-A0ABD5NZP4-F1
#
_cell.length_a   1.000
_cell.length_b   1.000
_cell.length_c   1.000
_cell.angle_alpha   90.00
_cell.angle_beta   90.00
_cell.angle_gamma   90.00
#
_symmetry.space_group_name_H-M   'P 1'
#
loop_
_entity.id
_entity.type
_entity.pdbx_description
1 polymer ?
#
loop_
_entity_poly.entity_id
_entity_poly.type
_entity_poly.pdbx_seq_one_letter_code
_entity_poly.pdbx_strand_id
1 'polypeptide(L)'
;MSVDATDDPVQFDDVTESEADTFPRPRAHGAAVMNHFADVDDPDADRSADRGTLYDRALGYWREHVGDRDAEPYVAVDDFEADWLPSGDYALVLTSSRWKAGTGRGDDYRAYYEHHLKLREWGPEDDDGERPLHKPALALHVEIMPQFTDMVYESGDSLECPYGEGTRLLAWTTWAEGPFEIERRLYDALRAVYGRDAVDLDDRVDDARRIPKAEAHIRFSIGKKAAAIETLEQSKQLIDWGGESEIDAHQRRQKEGWLEALVESDRWHLLGFDPQRYSTEVKIYQANQWHRKPPSDPFHHPKLEASYAGVDRGELPHVSEWDDVLEHLRAVVATHARWAGIGRSDLVSDGFFDGPQAPPWEFERPTGRRQMLKRRYEDLATDIYREALKESTTAVYDILRVIAEHDGANYDTLVERTGLARSTVRYHVRRLAEEGVVTREGNPVMVFFVSRVVLERAREILREVRPEDTPEDMDDRAEERRERREERQEDGDDQTDTDDDKRDESTDDANEIGFEYLARLSASIHDVAYLYERDQLDDRDVRVRVDEVPPPLR
;
A
#
# COMPACT_ATOMS: atom_id res chain seq x y z
N MET A 1 -27.77 6.61 -8.20
CA MET A 1 -28.31 5.45 -8.93
C MET A 1 -27.94 4.21 -8.16
N SER A 2 -28.89 3.30 -7.96
CA SER A 2 -28.72 2.03 -7.25
C SER A 2 -27.62 1.23 -7.93
N VAL A 3 -26.60 0.79 -7.20
CA VAL A 3 -25.76 -0.31 -7.67
C VAL A 3 -26.69 -1.51 -7.66
N ASP A 4 -26.95 -2.08 -8.83
CA ASP A 4 -27.80 -3.25 -8.97
C ASP A 4 -26.98 -4.44 -8.51
N ALA A 5 -27.19 -4.88 -7.27
CA ALA A 5 -26.53 -6.03 -6.66
C ALA A 5 -26.92 -7.38 -7.31
N THR A 6 -27.58 -7.34 -8.47
CA THR A 6 -28.22 -8.50 -9.11
C THR A 6 -27.38 -9.13 -10.23
N ASP A 7 -26.25 -8.53 -10.62
CA ASP A 7 -25.41 -9.02 -11.72
C ASP A 7 -24.11 -9.72 -11.28
N ASP A 8 -23.92 -10.00 -9.98
CA ASP A 8 -22.80 -10.82 -9.51
C ASP A 8 -23.21 -12.32 -9.55
N PRO A 9 -22.60 -13.18 -10.39
CA PRO A 9 -23.05 -14.55 -10.62
C PRO A 9 -22.86 -15.48 -9.41
N VAL A 10 -22.21 -15.03 -8.34
CA VAL A 10 -22.05 -15.79 -7.09
C VAL A 10 -22.87 -15.14 -5.97
N GLN A 11 -24.08 -15.64 -5.74
CA GLN A 11 -24.91 -15.25 -4.60
C GLN A 11 -24.29 -15.79 -3.29
N PHE A 12 -23.42 -14.99 -2.66
CA PHE A 12 -22.93 -15.21 -1.28
C PHE A 12 -23.96 -14.91 -0.19
N ASP A 13 -25.15 -14.44 -0.58
CA ASP A 13 -26.26 -14.07 0.31
C ASP A 13 -26.62 -15.16 1.32
N ASP A 14 -26.43 -16.44 0.99
CA ASP A 14 -26.82 -17.56 1.87
C ASP A 14 -25.92 -17.75 3.12
N VAL A 15 -24.85 -16.97 3.30
CA VAL A 15 -23.88 -17.18 4.39
C VAL A 15 -23.61 -15.94 5.23
N THR A 16 -24.02 -14.76 4.79
CA THR A 16 -23.66 -13.51 5.45
C THR A 16 -24.87 -12.87 6.12
N GLU A 17 -24.90 -12.90 7.45
CA GLU A 17 -25.82 -12.12 8.30
C GLU A 17 -25.00 -11.11 9.12
N SER A 18 -25.60 -10.04 9.60
CA SER A 18 -24.98 -9.16 10.61
C SER A 18 -25.50 -9.48 12.02
N GLU A 19 -24.66 -9.29 13.02
CA GLU A 19 -25.08 -9.31 14.43
C GLU A 19 -24.59 -8.05 15.15
N ALA A 20 -25.33 -7.59 16.16
CA ALA A 20 -24.86 -6.51 17.01
C ALA A 20 -23.64 -6.98 17.84
N ASP A 21 -22.55 -6.22 17.80
CA ASP A 21 -21.35 -6.41 18.63
C ASP A 21 -20.95 -5.08 19.27
N THR A 22 -20.06 -5.14 20.26
CA THR A 22 -19.51 -3.98 20.95
C THR A 22 -17.99 -4.05 20.99
N PHE A 23 -17.31 -3.02 20.51
CA PHE A 23 -15.85 -2.92 20.53
C PHE A 23 -15.40 -1.52 20.98
N PRO A 24 -14.19 -1.35 21.57
CA PRO A 24 -13.66 0.00 21.81
C PRO A 24 -13.59 0.78 20.50
N ARG A 25 -14.20 1.98 20.48
CA ARG A 25 -14.42 2.74 19.24
C ARG A 25 -13.09 3.03 18.51
N PRO A 26 -12.91 2.58 17.25
CA PRO A 26 -11.75 2.98 16.47
C PRO A 26 -11.73 4.49 16.25
N ARG A 27 -10.53 5.07 16.27
CA ARG A 27 -10.31 6.52 16.25
C ARG A 27 -10.09 7.02 14.83
N ALA A 28 -10.65 8.18 14.49
CA ALA A 28 -10.34 8.84 13.23
C ALA A 28 -8.85 9.24 13.18
N HIS A 29 -8.21 9.07 12.03
CA HIS A 29 -6.80 9.44 11.84
C HIS A 29 -6.66 10.43 10.69
N GLY A 30 -6.16 10.03 9.52
CA GLY A 30 -6.08 10.91 8.36
C GLY A 30 -7.46 11.27 7.81
N ALA A 31 -7.67 12.55 7.56
CA ALA A 31 -8.95 13.10 7.17
C ALA A 31 -8.75 14.24 6.16
N ALA A 32 -9.66 14.36 5.20
CA ALA A 32 -9.66 15.51 4.29
C ALA A 32 -11.07 15.95 3.92
N VAL A 33 -11.20 17.26 3.72
CA VAL A 33 -12.40 17.89 3.16
C VAL A 33 -12.00 18.82 2.03
N MET A 34 -12.75 18.75 0.95
CA MET A 34 -12.62 19.63 -0.20
C MET A 34 -13.77 20.63 -0.19
N ASN A 35 -13.48 21.88 -0.53
CA ASN A 35 -14.46 22.95 -0.69
C ASN A 35 -14.24 23.67 -2.03
N HIS A 36 -15.28 24.34 -2.50
CA HIS A 36 -15.21 25.32 -3.57
C HIS A 36 -15.90 26.60 -3.14
N PHE A 37 -15.28 27.72 -3.49
CA PHE A 37 -15.78 29.06 -3.25
C PHE A 37 -15.97 29.72 -4.62
N ALA A 38 -17.16 30.25 -4.86
CA ALA A 38 -17.50 31.02 -6.06
C ALA A 38 -17.15 32.50 -5.83
N ASP A 39 -15.89 32.78 -5.52
CA ASP A 39 -15.36 34.03 -4.96
C ASP A 39 -14.77 34.97 -6.02
N VAL A 40 -15.37 35.01 -7.22
CA VAL A 40 -14.91 35.88 -8.31
C VAL A 40 -15.56 37.26 -8.17
N ASP A 41 -14.76 38.28 -7.86
CA ASP A 41 -15.21 39.68 -7.77
C ASP A 41 -15.38 40.33 -9.16
N ASP A 42 -14.41 40.11 -10.06
CA ASP A 42 -14.41 40.64 -11.43
C ASP A 42 -14.20 39.51 -12.46
N PRO A 43 -15.29 38.91 -12.97
CA PRO A 43 -15.21 37.81 -13.93
C PRO A 43 -14.70 38.25 -15.31
N ASP A 44 -14.79 39.55 -15.63
CA ASP A 44 -14.38 40.11 -16.92
C ASP A 44 -12.88 40.50 -16.94
N ALA A 45 -12.16 40.29 -15.84
CA ALA A 45 -10.75 40.63 -15.75
C ALA A 45 -9.87 39.77 -16.69
N ASP A 46 -9.10 40.45 -17.57
CA ASP A 46 -8.20 39.84 -18.56
C ASP A 46 -7.05 39.03 -17.91
N ARG A 47 -6.66 39.39 -16.68
CA ARG A 47 -5.62 38.68 -15.92
C ARG A 47 -6.28 37.99 -14.75
N SER A 48 -5.94 36.71 -14.55
CA SER A 48 -6.43 35.94 -13.40
C SER A 48 -6.18 36.65 -12.08
N ALA A 49 -4.98 37.17 -11.86
CA ALA A 49 -4.60 37.90 -10.64
C ALA A 49 -5.46 39.14 -10.32
N ASP A 50 -6.27 39.62 -11.26
CA ASP A 50 -7.14 40.78 -11.10
C ASP A 50 -8.62 40.37 -10.88
N ARG A 51 -8.95 39.06 -10.84
CA ARG A 51 -10.32 38.53 -10.64
C ARG A 51 -10.83 38.64 -9.20
N GLY A 52 -9.93 38.87 -8.24
CA GLY A 52 -10.27 39.13 -6.85
C GLY A 52 -10.52 37.89 -5.97
N THR A 53 -10.14 36.70 -6.43
CA THR A 53 -10.37 35.45 -5.68
C THR A 53 -9.42 35.28 -4.48
N LEU A 54 -9.73 34.37 -3.56
CA LEU A 54 -8.81 33.89 -2.54
C LEU A 54 -7.52 33.32 -3.16
N TYR A 55 -7.62 32.65 -4.30
CA TYR A 55 -6.43 32.21 -5.05
C TYR A 55 -5.54 33.40 -5.45
N ASP A 56 -6.13 34.48 -5.98
CA ASP A 56 -5.38 35.68 -6.38
C ASP A 56 -4.74 36.36 -5.17
N ARG A 57 -5.43 36.38 -4.03
CA ARG A 57 -4.88 36.84 -2.75
C ARG A 57 -3.68 36.01 -2.32
N ALA A 58 -3.75 34.68 -2.42
CA ALA A 58 -2.64 33.79 -2.12
C ALA A 58 -1.45 33.98 -3.06
N LEU A 59 -1.70 34.16 -4.36
CA LEU A 59 -0.68 34.43 -5.36
C LEU A 59 -0.03 35.80 -5.16
N GLY A 60 -0.81 36.82 -4.83
CA GLY A 60 -0.33 38.16 -4.47
C GLY A 60 0.58 38.12 -3.25
N TYR A 61 0.14 37.46 -2.18
CA TYR A 61 0.93 37.25 -0.97
C TYR A 61 2.26 36.55 -1.28
N TRP A 62 2.22 35.47 -2.06
CA TRP A 62 3.43 34.75 -2.47
C TRP A 62 4.39 35.64 -3.24
N ARG A 63 3.90 36.44 -4.20
CA ARG A 63 4.76 37.37 -4.98
C ARG A 63 5.39 38.45 -4.13
N GLU A 64 4.68 38.94 -3.12
CA GLU A 64 5.15 40.00 -2.22
C GLU A 64 6.18 39.49 -1.20
N HIS A 65 5.94 38.33 -0.60
CA HIS A 65 6.70 37.85 0.55
C HIS A 65 7.74 36.78 0.21
N VAL A 66 7.48 35.97 -0.83
CA VAL A 66 8.35 34.85 -1.23
C VAL A 66 9.10 35.23 -2.51
N GLY A 67 8.37 35.53 -3.59
CA GLY A 67 8.88 36.01 -4.88
C GLY A 67 9.68 34.98 -5.69
N ASP A 68 10.46 34.13 -5.03
CA ASP A 68 11.30 33.08 -5.59
C ASP A 68 11.04 31.74 -4.87
N ARG A 69 10.90 30.66 -5.64
CA ARG A 69 10.65 29.32 -5.09
C ARG A 69 11.83 28.80 -4.27
N ASP A 70 13.05 29.30 -4.51
CA ASP A 70 14.23 28.93 -3.72
C ASP A 70 14.18 29.53 -2.29
N ALA A 71 13.28 30.47 -2.03
CA ALA A 71 12.98 30.99 -0.69
C ALA A 71 11.89 30.18 0.05
N GLU A 72 11.38 29.10 -0.54
CA GLU A 72 10.47 28.17 0.12
C GLU A 72 11.25 27.06 0.87
N PRO A 73 10.73 26.52 1.99
CA PRO A 73 9.49 26.92 2.69
C PRO A 73 9.57 28.31 3.36
N TYR A 74 8.53 29.13 3.19
CA TYR A 74 8.43 30.44 3.82
C TYR A 74 7.54 30.40 5.07
N VAL A 75 8.00 30.94 6.20
CA VAL A 75 7.18 31.05 7.43
C VAL A 75 6.21 32.22 7.28
N ALA A 76 4.95 31.91 6.99
CA ALA A 76 3.89 32.90 6.79
C ALA A 76 3.33 33.44 8.11
N VAL A 77 3.27 32.59 9.14
CA VAL A 77 2.91 32.95 10.52
C VAL A 77 3.85 32.20 11.45
N ASP A 78 4.62 32.94 12.25
CA ASP A 78 5.65 32.41 13.15
C ASP A 78 5.08 31.84 14.46
N ASP A 79 4.02 32.47 14.97
CA ASP A 79 3.35 32.15 16.22
C ASP A 79 1.85 31.94 15.97
N PHE A 80 1.50 30.79 15.39
CA PHE A 80 0.14 30.44 15.04
C PHE A 80 -0.59 29.82 16.23
N GLU A 81 -1.57 30.56 16.75
CA GLU A 81 -2.43 30.10 17.84
C GLU A 81 -3.83 29.73 17.34
N ALA A 82 -4.35 28.59 17.82
CA ALA A 82 -5.73 28.18 17.63
C ALA A 82 -6.20 27.32 18.80
N ASP A 83 -7.50 27.36 19.13
CA ASP A 83 -8.09 26.67 20.29
C ASP A 83 -8.02 25.14 20.22
N TRP A 84 -7.85 24.60 19.02
CA TRP A 84 -7.73 23.17 18.74
C TRP A 84 -6.30 22.65 18.73
N LEU A 85 -5.30 23.53 18.81
CA LEU A 85 -3.92 23.11 18.89
C LEU A 85 -3.62 22.58 20.30
N PRO A 86 -2.83 21.50 20.41
CA PRO A 86 -2.17 21.15 21.66
C PRO A 86 -1.26 22.29 22.15
N SER A 87 -0.76 22.18 23.38
CA SER A 87 0.30 23.09 23.84
C SER A 87 1.58 22.89 23.03
N GLY A 88 2.12 23.95 22.46
CA GLY A 88 3.35 23.94 21.67
C GLY A 88 3.52 25.25 20.92
N ASP A 89 4.66 25.40 20.24
CA ASP A 89 4.99 26.59 19.45
C ASP A 89 4.79 26.24 17.98
N TYR A 90 3.73 26.76 17.37
CA TYR A 90 3.31 26.38 16.02
C TYR A 90 3.51 27.50 15.01
N ALA A 91 3.82 27.13 13.78
CA ALA A 91 3.96 28.04 12.65
C ALA A 91 3.15 27.54 11.44
N LEU A 92 2.73 28.48 10.59
CA LEU A 92 2.18 28.18 9.27
C LEU A 92 3.25 28.48 8.21
N VAL A 93 3.52 27.47 7.39
CA VAL A 93 4.53 27.52 6.35
C VAL A 93 3.87 27.49 4.98
N LEU A 94 4.25 28.43 4.12
CA LEU A 94 3.83 28.55 2.73
C LEU A 94 4.84 27.85 1.80
N THR A 95 4.32 27.01 0.91
CA THR A 95 5.03 26.44 -0.24
C THR A 95 4.13 26.49 -1.48
N SER A 96 4.69 26.35 -2.68
CA SER A 96 3.94 26.27 -3.92
C SER A 96 4.35 25.07 -4.77
N SER A 97 3.45 24.60 -5.61
CA SER A 97 3.73 23.51 -6.55
C SER A 97 3.03 23.78 -7.89
N ARG A 98 3.56 23.20 -8.97
CA ARG A 98 2.99 23.39 -10.30
C ARG A 98 1.63 22.69 -10.39
N TRP A 99 0.59 23.42 -10.78
CA TRP A 99 -0.74 22.88 -10.97
C TRP A 99 -0.89 22.19 -12.32
N LYS A 100 -1.83 21.25 -12.42
CA LYS A 100 -2.09 20.45 -13.62
C LYS A 100 -2.68 21.24 -14.80
N ALA A 101 -3.16 22.45 -14.56
CA ALA A 101 -3.83 23.28 -15.55
C ALA A 101 -3.28 24.72 -15.54
N GLY A 102 -3.43 25.40 -16.67
CA GLY A 102 -2.74 26.64 -17.03
C GLY A 102 -3.52 27.46 -18.04
N THR A 103 -2.83 28.39 -18.68
CA THR A 103 -3.31 29.11 -19.88
C THR A 103 -2.34 28.90 -21.05
N GLY A 104 -2.77 29.20 -22.28
CA GLY A 104 -1.98 28.96 -23.49
C GLY A 104 -2.08 27.51 -24.02
N ARG A 105 -1.48 27.20 -25.16
CA ARG A 105 -1.46 25.88 -25.81
C ARG A 105 -0.14 25.61 -26.53
N GLY A 106 0.47 24.46 -26.30
CA GLY A 106 1.75 24.11 -26.91
C GLY A 106 2.88 24.99 -26.36
N ASP A 107 3.60 25.69 -27.22
CA ASP A 107 4.84 26.41 -26.85
C ASP A 107 4.62 27.65 -25.94
N ASP A 108 3.39 28.19 -25.87
CA ASP A 108 3.04 29.31 -24.99
C ASP A 108 2.32 28.88 -23.69
N TYR A 109 2.21 27.57 -23.43
CA TYR A 109 1.55 27.03 -22.25
C TYR A 109 2.26 27.48 -20.96
N ARG A 110 1.45 27.97 -20.01
CA ARG A 110 1.90 28.38 -18.67
C ARG A 110 0.97 27.79 -17.63
N ALA A 111 1.48 26.81 -16.89
CA ALA A 111 0.78 26.23 -15.75
C ALA A 111 0.57 27.28 -14.66
N TYR A 112 -0.59 27.21 -14.00
CA TYR A 112 -0.76 27.83 -12.69
C TYR A 112 0.08 27.11 -11.64
N TYR A 113 0.18 27.71 -10.46
CA TYR A 113 0.74 27.08 -9.29
C TYR A 113 -0.36 26.95 -8.24
N GLU A 114 -0.39 25.83 -7.54
CA GLU A 114 -1.18 25.69 -6.32
C GLU A 114 -0.35 26.17 -5.12
N HIS A 115 -1.01 26.76 -4.14
CA HIS A 115 -0.38 27.25 -2.91
C HIS A 115 -0.74 26.33 -1.75
N HIS A 116 0.22 26.09 -0.86
CA HIS A 116 0.05 25.20 0.27
C HIS A 116 0.39 25.90 1.58
N LEU A 117 -0.53 25.85 2.54
CA LEU A 117 -0.24 26.20 3.94
C LEU A 117 -0.09 24.92 4.75
N LYS A 118 1.02 24.78 5.47
CA LYS A 118 1.35 23.59 6.25
C LYS A 118 1.63 23.98 7.68
N LEU A 119 0.94 23.35 8.62
CA LEU A 119 1.22 23.49 10.04
C LEU A 119 2.55 22.80 10.39
N ARG A 120 3.40 23.52 11.09
CA ARG A 120 4.68 23.05 11.64
C ARG A 120 4.78 23.42 13.11
N GLU A 121 5.60 22.69 13.82
CA GLU A 121 5.94 22.98 15.21
C GLU A 121 7.43 23.27 15.27
N TRP A 122 7.81 24.28 16.05
CA TRP A 122 9.19 24.62 16.29
C TRP A 122 9.83 23.60 17.23
N GLY A 123 10.95 23.03 16.79
CA GLY A 123 11.80 22.18 17.61
C GLY A 123 12.53 22.96 18.70
N PRO A 124 13.23 22.23 19.59
CA PRO A 124 14.21 22.84 20.48
C PRO A 124 15.31 23.52 19.65
N GLU A 125 15.89 24.57 20.21
CA GLU A 125 17.07 25.22 19.66
C GLU A 125 18.21 24.20 19.54
N ASP A 126 18.82 24.12 18.36
CA ASP A 126 19.96 23.27 18.09
C ASP A 126 21.29 23.92 18.52
N ASP A 127 22.41 23.23 18.29
CA ASP A 127 23.74 23.68 18.69
C ASP A 127 24.18 24.99 17.99
N ASP A 128 23.54 25.35 16.86
CA ASP A 128 23.80 26.56 16.09
C ASP A 128 22.86 27.72 16.46
N GLY A 129 21.94 27.50 17.40
CA GLY A 129 20.95 28.51 17.82
C GLY A 129 19.72 28.57 16.91
N GLU A 130 19.57 27.63 15.99
CA GLU A 130 18.42 27.56 15.08
C GLU A 130 17.32 26.67 15.68
N ARG A 131 16.06 27.02 15.41
CA ARG A 131 14.92 26.19 15.79
C ARG A 131 14.44 25.48 14.53
N PRO A 132 14.62 24.16 14.36
CA PRO A 132 14.14 23.48 13.16
C PRO A 132 12.62 23.32 13.19
N LEU A 133 11.97 23.42 12.04
CA LEU A 133 10.54 23.13 11.89
C LEU A 133 10.31 21.65 11.61
N HIS A 134 9.51 20.99 12.44
CA HIS A 134 9.10 19.60 12.23
C HIS A 134 7.59 19.46 11.98
N LYS A 135 7.19 18.33 11.40
CA LYS A 135 5.77 18.01 11.22
C LYS A 135 5.18 17.57 12.57
N PRO A 136 4.18 18.28 13.12
CA PRO A 136 3.52 17.88 14.36
C PRO A 136 2.62 16.65 14.17
N ALA A 137 2.25 16.01 15.28
CA ALA A 137 1.36 14.86 15.27
C ALA A 137 -0.08 15.21 14.86
N LEU A 138 -0.58 16.38 15.28
CA LEU A 138 -1.75 17.01 14.69
C LEU A 138 -1.28 17.80 13.47
N ALA A 139 -1.46 17.23 12.29
CA ALA A 139 -1.05 17.85 11.03
C ALA A 139 -2.20 18.65 10.41
N LEU A 140 -1.86 19.74 9.71
CA LEU A 140 -2.77 20.45 8.81
C LEU A 140 -1.99 20.80 7.54
N HIS A 141 -2.60 20.56 6.39
CA HIS A 141 -2.11 20.96 5.08
C HIS A 141 -3.31 21.42 4.25
N VAL A 142 -3.30 22.71 3.93
CA VAL A 142 -4.30 23.38 3.10
C VAL A 142 -3.71 23.58 1.71
N GLU A 143 -4.46 23.28 0.68
CA GLU A 143 -4.13 23.52 -0.72
C GLU A 143 -5.14 24.50 -1.32
N ILE A 144 -4.63 25.50 -2.03
CA ILE A 144 -5.39 26.60 -2.62
C ILE A 144 -5.14 26.55 -4.12
N MET A 145 -6.18 26.22 -4.87
CA MET A 145 -6.11 25.94 -6.31
C MET A 145 -7.06 26.86 -7.08
N PRO A 146 -6.67 27.36 -8.26
CA PRO A 146 -7.57 28.11 -9.11
C PRO A 146 -8.57 27.16 -9.80
N GLN A 147 -9.80 27.64 -9.99
CA GLN A 147 -10.81 27.05 -10.86
C GLN A 147 -11.35 28.14 -11.78
N PHE A 148 -10.85 28.19 -13.01
CA PHE A 148 -11.33 29.15 -14.00
C PHE A 148 -11.70 28.44 -15.30
N THR A 149 -12.76 28.87 -15.95
CA THR A 149 -13.30 28.20 -17.16
C THR A 149 -12.39 28.35 -18.37
N ASP A 150 -11.49 29.35 -18.36
CA ASP A 150 -10.47 29.59 -19.38
C ASP A 150 -9.20 28.74 -19.19
N MET A 151 -9.13 27.93 -18.12
CA MET A 151 -7.99 27.05 -17.89
C MET A 151 -7.99 25.84 -18.82
N VAL A 152 -6.78 25.43 -19.21
CA VAL A 152 -6.53 24.24 -20.03
C VAL A 152 -5.47 23.34 -19.42
N TYR A 153 -5.56 22.05 -19.70
CA TYR A 153 -4.47 21.09 -19.49
C TYR A 153 -3.33 21.36 -20.49
N GLU A 154 -2.15 20.79 -20.22
CA GLU A 154 -1.01 20.85 -21.15
C GLU A 154 -1.34 20.23 -22.52
N SER A 155 -2.29 19.28 -22.57
CA SER A 155 -2.84 18.74 -23.83
C SER A 155 -3.63 19.75 -24.66
N GLY A 156 -4.05 20.87 -24.06
CA GLY A 156 -4.94 21.88 -24.65
C GLY A 156 -6.43 21.63 -24.40
N ASP A 157 -6.78 20.52 -23.74
CA ASP A 157 -8.16 20.23 -23.32
C ASP A 157 -8.59 21.20 -22.21
N SER A 158 -9.84 21.64 -22.23
CA SER A 158 -10.40 22.54 -21.22
C SER A 158 -10.50 21.85 -19.86
N LEU A 159 -10.19 22.59 -18.79
CA LEU A 159 -10.45 22.15 -17.43
C LEU A 159 -11.95 22.28 -17.12
N GLU A 160 -12.60 21.17 -16.76
CA GLU A 160 -13.97 21.22 -16.27
C GLU A 160 -14.00 21.82 -14.86
N CYS A 161 -14.84 22.84 -14.68
CA CYS A 161 -15.10 23.50 -13.40
C CYS A 161 -16.57 23.23 -12.99
N PRO A 162 -16.89 22.01 -12.48
CA PRO A 162 -18.28 21.56 -12.29
C PRO A 162 -19.08 22.40 -11.28
N TYR A 163 -18.41 23.16 -10.43
CA TYR A 163 -19.04 23.98 -9.39
C TYR A 163 -18.92 25.49 -9.63
N GLY A 164 -18.44 25.90 -10.82
CA GLY A 164 -18.23 27.30 -11.18
C GLY A 164 -16.78 27.76 -11.11
N GLU A 165 -16.59 29.06 -11.33
CA GLU A 165 -15.29 29.73 -11.22
C GLU A 165 -15.01 30.21 -9.79
N GLY A 166 -13.75 30.25 -9.41
CA GLY A 166 -13.28 30.78 -8.14
C GLY A 166 -12.13 29.94 -7.57
N THR A 167 -12.16 29.71 -6.26
CA THR A 167 -11.11 29.01 -5.52
C THR A 167 -11.55 27.62 -5.09
N ARG A 168 -10.73 26.61 -5.36
CA ARG A 168 -10.87 25.26 -4.76
C ARG A 168 -9.91 25.12 -3.60
N LEU A 169 -10.42 24.63 -2.48
CA LEU A 169 -9.66 24.38 -1.27
C LEU A 169 -9.67 22.89 -0.95
N LEU A 170 -8.52 22.34 -0.57
CA LEU A 170 -8.40 21.00 -0.03
C LEU A 170 -7.64 21.05 1.29
N ALA A 171 -8.26 20.58 2.36
CA ALA A 171 -7.66 20.53 3.68
C ALA A 171 -7.44 19.07 4.09
N TRP A 172 -6.18 18.71 4.33
CA TRP A 172 -5.79 17.45 4.95
C TRP A 172 -5.43 17.69 6.40
N THR A 173 -5.92 16.85 7.29
CA THR A 173 -5.58 16.92 8.71
C THR A 173 -5.56 15.54 9.36
N THR A 174 -5.08 15.47 10.59
CA THR A 174 -5.14 14.25 11.41
C THR A 174 -6.03 14.45 12.63
N TRP A 175 -6.66 13.36 13.08
CA TRP A 175 -7.43 13.27 14.33
C TRP A 175 -8.71 14.11 14.35
N ALA A 176 -9.23 14.50 13.19
CA ALA A 176 -10.52 15.17 13.09
C ALA A 176 -11.66 14.13 13.07
N GLU A 177 -12.67 14.34 13.90
CA GLU A 177 -13.81 13.42 14.03
C GLU A 177 -14.98 13.80 13.13
N GLY A 178 -15.01 15.03 12.62
CA GLY A 178 -16.08 15.54 11.77
C GLY A 178 -15.60 16.56 10.73
N PRO A 179 -16.37 16.77 9.65
CA PRO A 179 -15.97 17.65 8.55
C PRO A 179 -15.86 19.11 8.98
N PHE A 180 -16.73 19.56 9.90
CA PHE A 180 -16.70 20.91 10.45
C PHE A 180 -15.41 21.24 11.19
N GLU A 181 -14.79 20.25 11.84
CA GLU A 181 -13.51 20.43 12.51
C GLU A 181 -12.38 20.70 11.49
N ILE A 182 -12.40 19.98 10.37
CA ILE A 182 -11.43 20.12 9.28
C ILE A 182 -11.61 21.48 8.60
N GLU A 183 -12.85 21.86 8.30
CA GLU A 183 -13.21 23.17 7.74
C GLU A 183 -12.81 24.30 8.68
N ARG A 184 -13.03 24.17 9.99
CA ARG A 184 -12.58 25.18 10.98
C ARG A 184 -11.07 25.37 10.94
N ARG A 185 -10.30 24.28 11.00
CA ARG A 185 -8.82 24.31 10.94
C ARG A 185 -8.33 24.97 9.64
N LEU A 186 -8.97 24.65 8.51
CA LEU A 186 -8.74 25.27 7.21
C LEU A 186 -8.97 26.79 7.27
N TYR A 187 -10.11 27.25 7.76
CA TYR A 187 -10.45 28.67 7.78
C TYR A 187 -9.60 29.46 8.76
N ASP A 188 -9.23 28.89 9.90
CA ASP A 188 -8.33 29.54 10.86
C ASP A 188 -6.95 29.78 10.22
N ALA A 189 -6.41 28.79 9.50
CA ALA A 189 -5.13 28.93 8.81
C ALA A 189 -5.18 29.97 7.68
N LEU A 190 -6.24 29.96 6.86
CA LEU A 190 -6.43 30.96 5.81
C LEU A 190 -6.56 32.36 6.38
N ARG A 191 -7.33 32.55 7.45
CA ARG A 191 -7.54 33.85 8.08
C ARG A 191 -6.28 34.38 8.78
N ALA A 192 -5.46 33.49 9.32
CA ALA A 192 -4.20 33.88 9.94
C ALA A 192 -3.19 34.42 8.92
N VAL A 193 -3.13 33.83 7.72
CA VAL A 193 -2.18 34.25 6.67
C VAL A 193 -2.71 35.40 5.82
N TYR A 194 -3.97 35.33 5.38
CA TYR A 194 -4.53 36.21 4.35
C TYR A 194 -5.52 37.25 4.89
N GLY A 195 -5.69 37.34 6.20
CA GLY A 195 -6.58 38.29 6.86
C GLY A 195 -7.96 37.71 7.22
N ARG A 196 -8.66 38.37 8.15
CA ARG A 196 -9.92 37.87 8.72
C ARG A 196 -11.05 37.68 7.71
N ASP A 197 -11.02 38.47 6.64
CA ASP A 197 -11.95 38.50 5.52
C ASP A 197 -11.54 37.57 4.37
N ALA A 198 -10.46 36.79 4.52
CA ALA A 198 -9.97 35.91 3.46
C ALA A 198 -10.94 34.81 3.04
N VAL A 199 -11.93 34.50 3.89
CA VAL A 199 -12.94 33.47 3.61
C VAL A 199 -14.30 34.04 3.97
N ASP A 200 -15.13 34.24 2.95
CA ASP A 200 -16.57 34.46 3.08
C ASP A 200 -17.31 33.14 2.86
N LEU A 201 -18.09 32.72 3.86
CA LEU A 201 -18.82 31.45 3.77
C LEU A 201 -20.07 31.56 2.89
N ASP A 202 -20.51 32.77 2.56
CA ASP A 202 -21.61 32.99 1.62
C ASP A 202 -21.20 32.61 0.18
N ASP A 203 -19.91 32.68 -0.15
CA ASP A 203 -19.35 32.25 -1.45
C ASP A 203 -19.16 30.73 -1.54
N ARG A 204 -19.29 30.00 -0.41
CA ARG A 204 -19.03 28.56 -0.37
C ARG A 204 -20.16 27.78 -1.06
N VAL A 205 -19.80 27.00 -2.07
CA VAL A 205 -20.73 26.12 -2.78
C VAL A 205 -20.92 24.83 -1.97
N ASP A 206 -22.07 24.67 -1.31
CA ASP A 206 -22.35 23.51 -0.45
C ASP A 206 -22.25 22.19 -1.24
N ASP A 207 -22.86 22.15 -2.43
CA ASP A 207 -22.82 20.99 -3.33
C ASP A 207 -21.42 20.61 -3.81
N ALA A 208 -20.38 21.41 -3.56
CA ALA A 208 -18.99 21.10 -3.90
C ALA A 208 -18.20 20.48 -2.74
N ARG A 209 -18.80 20.37 -1.54
CA ARG A 209 -18.14 19.85 -0.36
C ARG A 209 -17.99 18.33 -0.46
N ARG A 210 -16.76 17.84 -0.47
CA ARG A 210 -16.46 16.42 -0.71
C ARG A 210 -15.52 15.84 0.32
N ILE A 211 -15.54 14.51 0.45
CA ILE A 211 -14.65 13.70 1.31
C ILE A 211 -13.61 13.01 0.43
N PRO A 212 -12.39 13.55 0.30
CA PRO A 212 -11.33 12.90 -0.48
C PRO A 212 -10.60 11.83 0.33
N LYS A 213 -10.67 11.91 1.67
CA LYS A 213 -10.02 10.97 2.57
C LYS A 213 -10.71 10.93 3.93
N ALA A 214 -10.88 9.71 4.43
CA ALA A 214 -11.22 9.41 5.81
C ALA A 214 -10.51 8.12 6.20
N GLU A 215 -10.00 8.06 7.42
CA GLU A 215 -9.32 6.88 7.98
C GLU A 215 -9.81 6.63 9.41
N ALA A 216 -10.05 5.38 9.74
CA ALA A 216 -10.32 4.92 11.10
C ALA A 216 -9.30 3.86 11.49
N HIS A 217 -8.93 3.82 12.77
CA HIS A 217 -7.89 2.89 13.18
C HIS A 217 -7.92 2.48 14.65
N ILE A 218 -7.16 1.42 14.91
CA ILE A 218 -6.72 1.01 16.24
C ILE A 218 -5.21 0.74 16.24
N ARG A 219 -4.63 0.77 17.43
CA ARG A 219 -3.30 0.23 17.69
C ARG A 219 -3.42 -0.97 18.62
N PHE A 220 -2.65 -2.02 18.36
CA PHE A 220 -2.80 -3.28 19.04
C PHE A 220 -1.46 -3.96 19.34
N SER A 221 -1.44 -4.85 20.33
CA SER A 221 -0.25 -5.54 20.81
C SER A 221 0.45 -6.30 19.67
N ILE A 222 1.78 -6.22 19.65
CA ILE A 222 2.58 -6.86 18.61
C ILE A 222 2.43 -8.39 18.61
N GLY A 223 2.07 -8.97 19.76
CA GLY A 223 1.79 -10.40 19.87
C GLY A 223 0.62 -10.88 19.01
N LYS A 224 -0.26 -9.97 18.56
CA LYS A 224 -1.39 -10.29 17.66
C LYS A 224 -1.08 -10.02 16.18
N LYS A 225 0.13 -9.55 15.86
CA LYS A 225 0.49 -9.13 14.49
C LYS A 225 0.28 -10.23 13.45
N ALA A 226 0.79 -11.44 13.73
CA ALA A 226 0.66 -12.56 12.80
C ALA A 226 -0.80 -12.93 12.52
N ALA A 227 -1.63 -13.00 13.57
CA ALA A 227 -3.06 -13.28 13.44
C ALA A 227 -3.82 -12.19 12.68
N ALA A 228 -3.43 -10.92 12.86
CA ALA A 228 -4.01 -9.80 12.12
C ALA A 228 -3.65 -9.84 10.62
N ILE A 229 -2.38 -10.10 10.30
CA ILE A 229 -1.92 -10.26 8.90
C ILE A 229 -2.64 -11.45 8.24
N GLU A 230 -2.67 -12.61 8.90
CA GLU A 230 -3.38 -13.80 8.42
C GLU A 230 -4.87 -13.52 8.18
N THR A 231 -5.50 -12.77 9.09
CA THR A 231 -6.92 -12.39 8.97
C THR A 231 -7.16 -11.54 7.73
N LEU A 232 -6.29 -10.56 7.46
CA LEU A 232 -6.42 -9.68 6.32
C LEU A 232 -6.16 -10.41 4.99
N GLU A 233 -5.17 -11.31 4.96
CA GLU A 233 -4.91 -12.18 3.81
C GLU A 233 -6.09 -13.14 3.55
N GLN A 234 -6.69 -13.72 4.59
CA GLN A 234 -7.91 -14.53 4.45
C GLN A 234 -9.09 -13.70 3.92
N SER A 235 -9.24 -12.44 4.34
CA SER A 235 -10.28 -11.53 3.83
C SER A 235 -10.09 -11.27 2.33
N LYS A 236 -8.86 -10.95 1.90
CA LYS A 236 -8.52 -10.78 0.48
C LYS A 236 -8.93 -12.00 -0.32
N GLN A 237 -8.49 -13.17 0.12
CA GLN A 237 -8.72 -14.38 -0.63
C GLN A 237 -10.20 -14.81 -0.68
N LEU A 238 -11.01 -14.44 0.31
CA LEU A 238 -12.46 -14.64 0.28
C LEU A 238 -13.15 -13.71 -0.73
N ILE A 239 -12.69 -12.45 -0.82
CA ILE A 239 -13.18 -11.50 -1.82
C ILE A 239 -12.78 -11.97 -3.23
N ASP A 240 -11.53 -12.43 -3.41
CA ASP A 240 -11.03 -12.99 -4.68
C ASP A 240 -11.83 -14.22 -5.11
N TRP A 241 -12.11 -15.13 -4.17
CA TRP A 241 -12.93 -16.31 -4.45
C TRP A 241 -14.38 -15.94 -4.76
N GLY A 242 -14.87 -14.85 -4.17
CA GLY A 242 -16.27 -14.51 -4.25
C GLY A 242 -16.68 -13.73 -5.50
N GLY A 243 -15.75 -13.03 -6.13
CA GLY A 243 -16.02 -12.33 -7.38
C GLY A 243 -15.00 -12.72 -8.44
N GLU A 244 -15.46 -13.25 -9.57
CA GLU A 244 -14.67 -13.79 -10.71
C GLU A 244 -13.78 -12.75 -11.44
N SER A 245 -13.32 -11.70 -10.77
CA SER A 245 -12.50 -10.61 -11.30
C SER A 245 -11.26 -10.42 -10.44
N GLU A 246 -10.11 -10.26 -11.10
CA GLU A 246 -8.84 -9.84 -10.49
C GLU A 246 -9.11 -8.69 -9.51
N ILE A 247 -8.98 -8.92 -8.20
CA ILE A 247 -8.66 -7.80 -7.32
C ILE A 247 -7.39 -7.22 -7.90
N ASP A 248 -7.38 -5.91 -8.14
CA ASP A 248 -6.19 -5.16 -8.55
C ASP A 248 -5.23 -5.18 -7.35
N ALA A 249 -4.66 -6.36 -7.12
CA ALA A 249 -3.72 -6.67 -6.07
C ALA A 249 -2.41 -6.05 -6.55
N HIS A 250 -2.35 -4.73 -6.46
CA HIS A 250 -1.11 -3.99 -6.36
C HIS A 250 -0.40 -4.42 -5.07
N GLN A 251 0.10 -5.66 -5.02
CA GLN A 251 1.40 -5.90 -4.41
C GLN A 251 2.42 -5.15 -5.25
N ARG A 252 2.41 -3.81 -5.16
CA ARG A 252 3.61 -3.04 -5.43
C ARG A 252 4.66 -3.63 -4.50
N ARG A 253 5.64 -4.31 -5.11
CA ARG A 253 6.87 -4.77 -4.45
C ARG A 253 7.20 -3.80 -3.33
N GLN A 254 7.18 -4.34 -2.12
CA GLN A 254 7.54 -3.69 -0.86
C GLN A 254 8.58 -2.59 -1.09
N LYS A 255 8.13 -1.32 -1.04
CA LYS A 255 9.04 -0.21 -0.77
C LYS A 255 9.26 -0.18 0.73
N GLU A 256 10.49 -0.48 1.13
CA GLU A 256 11.11 -0.26 2.44
C GLU A 256 10.18 -0.32 3.68
N GLY A 257 10.04 -1.52 4.26
CA GLY A 257 10.16 -1.71 5.71
C GLY A 257 8.95 -1.57 6.64
N TRP A 258 7.83 -0.95 6.24
CA TRP A 258 6.81 -0.49 7.21
C TRP A 258 5.38 -1.03 7.01
N LEU A 259 5.00 -1.38 5.78
CA LEU A 259 3.68 -1.92 5.46
C LEU A 259 3.73 -3.45 5.54
N GLU A 260 2.97 -4.04 6.45
CA GLU A 260 2.99 -5.48 6.73
C GLU A 260 1.92 -6.22 5.92
N ALA A 261 0.75 -5.61 5.73
CA ALA A 261 -0.32 -6.15 4.90
C ALA A 261 -1.24 -5.02 4.40
N LEU A 262 -1.81 -5.18 3.21
CA LEU A 262 -2.72 -4.22 2.58
C LEU A 262 -3.69 -4.95 1.66
N VAL A 263 -4.97 -4.58 1.76
CA VAL A 263 -6.05 -5.06 0.90
C VAL A 263 -6.94 -3.88 0.55
N GLU A 264 -7.16 -3.67 -0.74
CA GLU A 264 -8.08 -2.67 -1.26
C GLU A 264 -9.18 -3.39 -2.06
N SER A 265 -10.43 -3.02 -1.80
CA SER A 265 -11.58 -3.60 -2.49
C SER A 265 -12.81 -2.70 -2.35
N ASP A 266 -13.69 -2.72 -3.33
CA ASP A 266 -15.07 -2.20 -3.30
C ASP A 266 -16.08 -3.32 -2.95
N ARG A 267 -15.65 -4.58 -3.02
CA ARG A 267 -16.46 -5.79 -2.80
C ARG A 267 -16.42 -6.32 -1.37
N TRP A 268 -16.31 -5.42 -0.37
CA TRP A 268 -16.37 -5.81 1.04
C TRP A 268 -17.70 -6.47 1.43
N HIS A 269 -18.77 -6.21 0.67
CA HIS A 269 -20.06 -6.87 0.85
C HIS A 269 -20.01 -8.40 0.68
N LEU A 270 -19.04 -8.93 -0.07
CA LEU A 270 -18.80 -10.37 -0.12
C LEU A 270 -18.43 -10.95 1.25
N LEU A 271 -17.88 -10.14 2.17
CA LEU A 271 -17.61 -10.53 3.55
C LEU A 271 -18.75 -10.20 4.53
N GLY A 272 -19.91 -9.74 4.01
CA GLY A 272 -21.10 -9.39 4.77
C GLY A 272 -21.15 -7.94 5.28
N PHE A 273 -20.29 -7.05 4.80
CA PHE A 273 -20.43 -5.61 5.06
C PHE A 273 -21.49 -4.97 4.14
N ASP A 274 -21.99 -3.79 4.52
CA ASP A 274 -22.90 -3.07 3.62
C ASP A 274 -22.17 -2.65 2.33
N PRO A 275 -22.81 -2.83 1.15
CA PRO A 275 -22.25 -2.39 -0.12
C PRO A 275 -21.96 -0.88 -0.12
N GLN A 276 -20.73 -0.52 -0.42
CA GLN A 276 -20.29 0.87 -0.56
C GLN A 276 -20.14 1.22 -2.04
N ARG A 277 -20.27 2.51 -2.37
CA ARG A 277 -20.03 3.03 -3.74
C ARG A 277 -18.56 3.36 -4.01
N TYR A 278 -17.68 3.03 -3.07
CA TYR A 278 -16.29 3.42 -3.04
C TYR A 278 -15.43 2.27 -2.55
N SER A 279 -14.16 2.29 -2.95
CA SER A 279 -13.17 1.32 -2.49
C SER A 279 -12.76 1.63 -1.06
N THR A 280 -12.60 0.58 -0.25
CA THR A 280 -12.04 0.66 1.10
C THR A 280 -10.71 -0.09 1.12
N GLU A 281 -9.67 0.58 1.58
CA GLU A 281 -8.36 0.01 1.85
C GLU A 281 -8.27 -0.36 3.34
N VAL A 282 -7.76 -1.55 3.64
CA VAL A 282 -7.42 -1.98 5.00
C VAL A 282 -5.94 -2.33 5.03
N LYS A 283 -5.21 -1.74 5.98
CA LYS A 283 -3.75 -1.89 6.10
C LYS A 283 -3.30 -2.14 7.52
N ILE A 284 -2.23 -2.91 7.64
CA ILE A 284 -1.47 -3.09 8.88
C ILE A 284 -0.08 -2.53 8.65
N TYR A 285 0.32 -1.58 9.50
CA TYR A 285 1.65 -0.99 9.42
C TYR A 285 2.37 -0.97 10.77
N GLN A 286 3.69 -0.91 10.66
CA GLN A 286 4.64 -0.74 11.76
C GLN A 286 5.33 0.61 11.62
N ALA A 287 5.70 1.24 12.75
CA ALA A 287 6.40 2.51 12.70
C ALA A 287 7.87 2.33 12.31
N ASN A 288 8.47 3.43 11.84
CA ASN A 288 9.89 3.43 11.51
C ASN A 288 10.75 3.05 12.73
N GLN A 289 11.64 2.07 12.55
CA GLN A 289 12.52 1.54 13.58
C GLN A 289 11.80 1.02 14.84
N TRP A 290 10.57 0.49 14.70
CA TRP A 290 9.77 -0.04 15.83
C TRP A 290 10.54 -1.01 16.73
N HIS A 291 11.44 -1.83 16.17
CA HIS A 291 12.24 -2.82 16.90
C HIS A 291 13.28 -2.19 17.85
N ARG A 292 13.63 -0.91 17.64
CA ARG A 292 14.51 -0.14 18.54
C ARG A 292 13.75 0.53 19.67
N LYS A 293 12.42 0.62 19.55
CA LYS A 293 11.55 1.23 20.54
C LYS A 293 11.22 0.20 21.62
N PRO A 294 11.19 0.59 22.92
CA PRO A 294 10.81 -0.32 23.99
C PRO A 294 9.34 -0.75 23.83
N PRO A 295 8.94 -1.94 24.33
CA PRO A 295 7.55 -2.39 24.28
C PRO A 295 6.53 -1.48 24.99
N SER A 296 6.97 -0.51 25.79
CA SER A 296 6.10 0.50 26.40
C SER A 296 5.82 1.68 25.47
N ASP A 297 6.60 1.88 24.40
CA ASP A 297 6.35 2.91 23.39
C ASP A 297 5.22 2.42 22.46
N PRO A 298 4.14 3.19 22.27
CA PRO A 298 3.06 2.80 21.35
C PRO A 298 3.56 2.53 19.93
N PHE A 299 4.60 3.22 19.47
CA PHE A 299 5.16 3.00 18.13
C PHE A 299 6.00 1.71 18.00
N HIS A 300 6.19 0.94 19.08
CA HIS A 300 6.63 -0.46 19.00
C HIS A 300 5.53 -1.38 18.42
N HIS A 301 4.27 -0.95 18.57
CA HIS A 301 3.10 -1.75 18.29
C HIS A 301 2.48 -1.43 16.93
N PRO A 302 2.00 -2.45 16.19
CA PRO A 302 1.34 -2.26 14.91
C PRO A 302 0.05 -1.44 15.00
N LYS A 303 -0.32 -0.85 13.86
CA LYS A 303 -1.52 -0.04 13.66
C LYS A 303 -2.35 -0.72 12.56
N LEU A 304 -3.63 -1.02 12.86
CA LEU A 304 -4.61 -1.52 11.88
C LEU A 304 -5.51 -0.35 11.50
N GLU A 305 -5.59 -0.03 10.22
CA GLU A 305 -6.31 1.12 9.69
C GLU A 305 -7.19 0.71 8.51
N ALA A 306 -8.41 1.23 8.47
CA ALA A 306 -9.22 1.25 7.27
C ALA A 306 -9.28 2.68 6.74
N SER A 307 -9.19 2.85 5.43
CA SER A 307 -9.23 4.14 4.76
C SER A 307 -10.12 4.12 3.53
N TYR A 308 -10.80 5.24 3.31
CA TYR A 308 -11.46 5.53 2.04
C TYR A 308 -10.40 5.58 0.92
N ALA A 309 -10.56 4.75 -0.11
CA ALA A 309 -9.60 4.58 -1.21
C ALA A 309 -10.06 5.18 -2.55
N GLY A 310 -11.17 5.93 -2.56
CA GLY A 310 -11.67 6.59 -3.77
C GLY A 310 -12.87 5.89 -4.40
N VAL A 311 -13.35 6.47 -5.49
CA VAL A 311 -14.45 5.94 -6.31
C VAL A 311 -13.92 5.62 -7.70
N ASP A 312 -14.25 4.44 -8.23
CA ASP A 312 -13.81 4.06 -9.59
C ASP A 312 -14.47 4.92 -10.67
N ARG A 313 -15.75 5.26 -10.47
CA ARG A 313 -16.53 6.12 -11.36
C ARG A 313 -17.54 6.93 -10.54
N GLY A 314 -17.52 8.25 -10.71
CA GLY A 314 -18.50 9.15 -10.11
C GLY A 314 -17.86 10.20 -9.21
N GLU A 315 -18.71 10.92 -8.50
CA GLU A 315 -18.28 11.96 -7.56
C GLU A 315 -17.85 11.34 -6.23
N LEU A 316 -16.91 12.01 -5.56
CA LEU A 316 -16.59 11.70 -4.17
C LEU A 316 -17.86 11.83 -3.29
N PRO A 317 -17.92 11.16 -2.11
CA PRO A 317 -19.02 11.36 -1.17
C PRO A 317 -19.14 12.81 -0.74
N HIS A 318 -20.38 13.28 -0.54
CA HIS A 318 -20.62 14.59 0.04
C HIS A 318 -20.31 14.55 1.54
N VAL A 319 -19.91 15.69 2.13
CA VAL A 319 -19.57 15.76 3.57
C VAL A 319 -20.71 15.42 4.52
N SER A 320 -21.97 15.44 4.05
CA SER A 320 -23.12 14.95 4.82
C SER A 320 -23.09 13.44 5.06
N GLU A 321 -22.36 12.68 4.22
CA GLU A 321 -22.17 11.23 4.34
C GLU A 321 -20.96 10.88 5.23
N TRP A 322 -20.36 11.88 5.90
CA TRP A 322 -19.15 11.67 6.70
C TRP A 322 -19.32 10.62 7.79
N ASP A 323 -20.42 10.70 8.54
CA ASP A 323 -20.67 9.80 9.65
C ASP A 323 -20.86 8.36 9.14
N ASP A 324 -21.58 8.18 8.02
CA ASP A 324 -21.78 6.87 7.38
C ASP A 324 -20.45 6.27 6.89
N VAL A 325 -19.61 7.08 6.21
CA VAL A 325 -18.28 6.65 5.76
C VAL A 325 -17.42 6.25 6.96
N LEU A 326 -17.37 7.07 8.01
CA LEU A 326 -16.52 6.80 9.16
C LEU A 326 -17.04 5.63 10.01
N GLU A 327 -18.36 5.44 10.09
CA GLU A 327 -19.01 4.28 10.71
C GLU A 327 -18.65 2.99 9.99
N HIS A 328 -18.73 2.96 8.66
CA HIS A 328 -18.28 1.82 7.85
C HIS A 328 -16.80 1.50 8.09
N LEU A 329 -15.91 2.49 8.00
CA LEU A 329 -14.47 2.28 8.22
C LEU A 329 -14.18 1.75 9.63
N ARG A 330 -14.89 2.24 10.66
CA ARG A 330 -14.80 1.72 12.03
C ARG A 330 -15.29 0.29 12.13
N ALA A 331 -16.40 -0.05 11.49
CA ALA A 331 -16.97 -1.40 11.49
C ALA A 331 -15.99 -2.38 10.83
N VAL A 332 -15.35 -1.98 9.72
CA VAL A 332 -14.30 -2.76 9.05
C VAL A 332 -13.12 -3.02 10.00
N VAL A 333 -12.59 -1.99 10.65
CA VAL A 333 -11.46 -2.13 11.61
C VAL A 333 -11.85 -3.03 12.79
N ALA A 334 -13.00 -2.78 13.42
CA ALA A 334 -13.45 -3.52 14.59
C ALA A 334 -13.71 -5.00 14.24
N THR A 335 -14.34 -5.27 13.09
CA THR A 335 -14.60 -6.62 12.60
C THR A 335 -13.30 -7.39 12.33
N HIS A 336 -12.33 -6.77 11.65
CA HIS A 336 -11.04 -7.41 11.41
C HIS A 336 -10.27 -7.66 12.71
N ALA A 337 -10.34 -6.74 13.67
CA ALA A 337 -9.77 -6.94 15.00
C ALA A 337 -10.41 -8.16 15.70
N ARG A 338 -11.75 -8.29 15.65
CA ARG A 338 -12.47 -9.44 16.20
C ARG A 338 -12.06 -10.75 15.54
N TRP A 339 -12.00 -10.77 14.22
CA TRP A 339 -11.58 -11.95 13.46
C TRP A 339 -10.14 -12.38 13.75
N ALA A 340 -9.24 -11.42 13.99
CA ALA A 340 -7.86 -11.64 14.41
C ALA A 340 -7.72 -12.03 15.91
N GLY A 341 -8.83 -12.07 16.65
CA GLY A 341 -8.83 -12.35 18.09
C GLY A 341 -8.17 -11.24 18.91
N ILE A 342 -8.19 -10.00 18.44
CA ILE A 342 -7.75 -8.80 19.16
C ILE A 342 -8.90 -8.36 20.06
N GLY A 343 -8.72 -8.49 21.38
CA GLY A 343 -9.67 -8.02 22.38
C GLY A 343 -9.31 -6.64 22.93
N ARG A 344 -10.15 -6.12 23.82
CA ARG A 344 -9.92 -4.84 24.51
C ARG A 344 -8.57 -4.79 25.24
N SER A 345 -8.14 -5.89 25.85
CA SER A 345 -6.85 -5.99 26.56
C SER A 345 -5.65 -5.98 25.63
N ASP A 346 -5.84 -6.24 24.35
CA ASP A 346 -4.77 -6.25 23.34
C ASP A 346 -4.59 -4.85 22.71
N LEU A 347 -5.47 -3.89 22.99
CA LEU A 347 -5.36 -2.54 22.46
C LEU A 347 -4.23 -1.77 23.16
N VAL A 348 -3.60 -0.88 22.42
CA VAL A 348 -2.50 -0.04 22.91
C VAL A 348 -2.92 1.40 22.76
N SER A 349 -2.88 2.17 23.84
CA SER A 349 -3.14 3.61 23.81
C SER A 349 -1.94 4.35 23.21
N ASP A 350 -2.20 5.45 22.51
CA ASP A 350 -1.19 6.41 22.11
C ASP A 350 -1.64 7.84 22.41
N GLY A 351 -0.98 8.86 21.83
CA GLY A 351 -1.30 10.26 22.11
C GLY A 351 -2.70 10.70 21.69
N PHE A 352 -3.42 9.91 20.87
CA PHE A 352 -4.70 10.29 20.29
C PHE A 352 -5.76 9.17 20.30
N PHE A 353 -5.35 7.91 20.51
CA PHE A 353 -6.24 6.77 20.72
C PHE A 353 -6.13 6.25 22.15
N ASP A 354 -7.26 6.16 22.86
CA ASP A 354 -7.32 5.74 24.26
C ASP A 354 -7.09 4.24 24.50
N GLY A 355 -6.87 3.46 23.43
CA GLY A 355 -6.56 2.04 23.53
C GLY A 355 -7.63 1.26 24.29
N PRO A 356 -7.27 0.50 25.36
CA PRO A 356 -8.24 -0.23 26.18
C PRO A 356 -9.29 0.64 26.86
N GLN A 357 -9.01 1.93 27.05
CA GLN A 357 -9.92 2.88 27.70
C GLN A 357 -10.89 3.57 26.74
N ALA A 358 -10.73 3.36 25.41
CA ALA A 358 -11.66 3.90 24.43
C ALA A 358 -13.10 3.43 24.75
N PRO A 359 -14.09 4.34 24.60
CA PRO A 359 -15.47 4.03 24.95
C PRO A 359 -15.97 2.85 24.11
N PRO A 360 -16.78 1.95 24.71
CA PRO A 360 -17.46 0.93 23.93
C PRO A 360 -18.36 1.59 22.90
N TRP A 361 -18.37 1.04 21.70
CA TRP A 361 -19.19 1.45 20.57
C TRP A 361 -19.89 0.21 20.01
N GLU A 362 -21.19 0.33 19.80
CA GLU A 362 -22.04 -0.71 19.24
C GLU A 362 -22.03 -0.59 17.72
N PHE A 363 -21.94 -1.72 17.03
CA PHE A 363 -21.91 -1.77 15.57
C PHE A 363 -22.41 -3.11 15.07
N GLU A 364 -22.80 -3.15 13.79
CA GLU A 364 -23.15 -4.38 13.11
C GLU A 364 -21.90 -5.09 12.61
N ARG A 365 -21.69 -6.32 13.10
CA ARG A 365 -20.57 -7.15 12.73
C ARG A 365 -21.02 -8.23 11.75
N PRO A 366 -20.37 -8.36 10.59
CA PRO A 366 -20.60 -9.49 9.70
C PRO A 366 -20.29 -10.83 10.36
N THR A 367 -21.19 -11.79 10.13
CA THR A 367 -21.07 -13.19 10.56
C THR A 367 -20.77 -14.09 9.35
N GLY A 368 -20.83 -15.42 9.49
CA GLY A 368 -20.66 -16.31 8.33
C GLY A 368 -19.23 -16.55 7.84
N ARG A 369 -18.26 -15.66 8.12
CA ARG A 369 -16.86 -15.77 7.66
C ARG A 369 -16.25 -17.16 7.84
N ARG A 370 -16.51 -17.82 8.98
CA ARG A 370 -15.99 -19.18 9.23
C ARG A 370 -16.56 -20.21 8.25
N GLN A 371 -17.83 -20.10 7.90
CA GLN A 371 -18.50 -21.00 6.95
C GLN A 371 -18.04 -20.69 5.53
N MET A 372 -17.83 -19.41 5.18
CA MET A 372 -17.24 -19.01 3.90
C MET A 372 -15.83 -19.57 3.72
N LEU A 373 -14.95 -19.41 4.73
CA LEU A 373 -13.61 -20.00 4.70
C LEU A 373 -13.66 -21.51 4.54
N LYS A 374 -14.62 -22.17 5.22
CA LYS A 374 -14.80 -23.61 5.09
C LYS A 374 -15.17 -24.01 3.65
N ARG A 375 -16.17 -23.36 3.05
CA ARG A 375 -16.58 -23.63 1.65
C ARG A 375 -15.43 -23.38 0.68
N ARG A 376 -14.73 -22.26 0.83
CA ARG A 376 -13.54 -21.95 0.02
C ARG A 376 -12.45 -23.02 0.14
N TYR A 377 -12.17 -23.50 1.36
CA TYR A 377 -11.18 -24.57 1.54
C TYR A 377 -11.66 -25.92 0.97
N GLU A 378 -12.97 -26.19 0.96
CA GLU A 378 -13.56 -27.35 0.29
C GLU A 378 -13.42 -27.26 -1.24
N ASP A 379 -13.58 -26.07 -1.83
CA ASP A 379 -13.35 -25.82 -3.25
C ASP A 379 -11.87 -25.94 -3.64
N LEU A 380 -10.97 -25.32 -2.86
CA LEU A 380 -9.52 -25.48 -3.06
C LEU A 380 -9.08 -26.94 -2.94
N ALA A 381 -9.68 -27.71 -2.02
CA ALA A 381 -9.44 -29.14 -1.91
C ALA A 381 -9.88 -29.89 -3.18
N THR A 382 -10.99 -29.48 -3.80
CA THR A 382 -11.46 -30.02 -5.07
C THR A 382 -10.50 -29.69 -6.22
N ASP A 383 -9.97 -28.46 -6.26
CA ASP A 383 -9.00 -28.06 -7.26
C ASP A 383 -7.66 -28.79 -7.09
N ILE A 384 -7.17 -28.93 -5.85
CA ILE A 384 -5.99 -29.77 -5.54
C ILE A 384 -6.22 -31.20 -6.01
N TYR A 385 -7.38 -31.78 -5.72
CA TYR A 385 -7.73 -33.14 -6.15
C TYR A 385 -7.76 -33.26 -7.68
N ARG A 386 -8.36 -32.28 -8.38
CA ARG A 386 -8.39 -32.22 -9.85
C ARG A 386 -6.99 -32.10 -10.45
N GLU A 387 -6.14 -31.24 -9.89
CA GLU A 387 -4.76 -31.04 -10.33
C GLU A 387 -3.89 -32.27 -10.08
N ALA A 388 -4.07 -32.92 -8.94
CA ALA A 388 -3.36 -34.15 -8.56
C ALA A 388 -3.74 -35.35 -9.45
N LEU A 389 -4.97 -35.41 -9.95
CA LEU A 389 -5.48 -36.48 -10.81
C LEU A 389 -5.13 -36.32 -12.29
N LYS A 390 -4.52 -35.21 -12.74
CA LYS A 390 -4.21 -35.02 -14.17
C LYS A 390 -3.24 -36.09 -14.66
N GLU A 391 -3.75 -37.02 -15.46
CA GLU A 391 -2.95 -38.12 -16.04
C GLU A 391 -1.90 -37.63 -17.05
N SER A 392 -2.11 -36.43 -17.63
CA SER A 392 -1.21 -35.86 -18.64
C SER A 392 0.14 -35.41 -18.08
N THR A 393 0.27 -35.20 -16.77
CA THR A 393 1.54 -34.83 -16.13
C THR A 393 1.56 -35.10 -14.63
N THR A 394 2.66 -35.65 -14.13
CA THR A 394 2.93 -35.82 -12.69
C THR A 394 3.61 -34.60 -12.06
N ALA A 395 3.97 -33.59 -12.85
CA ALA A 395 4.75 -32.44 -12.37
C ALA A 395 4.05 -31.66 -11.25
N VAL A 396 2.75 -31.40 -11.40
CA VAL A 396 1.97 -30.64 -10.40
C VAL A 396 1.77 -31.47 -9.13
N TYR A 397 1.48 -32.77 -9.26
CA TYR A 397 1.39 -33.71 -8.14
C TYR A 397 2.69 -33.74 -7.32
N ASP A 398 3.84 -33.91 -7.97
CA ASP A 398 5.14 -33.99 -7.29
C ASP A 398 5.50 -32.66 -6.61
N ILE A 399 5.19 -31.51 -7.22
CA ILE A 399 5.36 -30.19 -6.59
C ILE A 399 4.50 -30.09 -5.32
N LEU A 400 3.21 -30.42 -5.40
CA LEU A 400 2.29 -30.35 -4.26
C LEU A 400 2.71 -31.32 -3.13
N ARG A 401 3.19 -32.51 -3.50
CA ARG A 401 3.71 -33.52 -2.57
C ARG A 401 4.94 -33.03 -1.82
N VAL A 402 5.94 -32.46 -2.51
CA VAL A 402 7.13 -31.90 -1.86
C VAL A 402 6.76 -30.77 -0.89
N ILE A 403 5.87 -29.85 -1.30
CA ILE A 403 5.39 -28.78 -0.41
C ILE A 403 4.69 -29.37 0.82
N ALA A 404 3.83 -30.38 0.64
CA ALA A 404 3.08 -31.02 1.71
C ALA A 404 3.96 -31.83 2.67
N GLU A 405 5.02 -32.48 2.18
CA GLU A 405 5.95 -33.26 2.99
C GLU A 405 6.84 -32.36 3.87
N HIS A 406 7.26 -31.20 3.33
CA HIS A 406 8.21 -30.31 3.99
C HIS A 406 7.59 -29.12 4.74
N ASP A 407 6.24 -29.05 4.83
CA ASP A 407 5.51 -27.89 5.35
C ASP A 407 5.87 -26.58 4.60
N GLY A 408 6.26 -26.72 3.33
CA GLY A 408 6.79 -25.65 2.48
C GLY A 408 8.15 -26.00 1.86
N ALA A 409 8.47 -25.38 0.71
CA ALA A 409 9.74 -25.61 0.01
C ALA A 409 10.19 -24.37 -0.77
N ASN A 410 11.50 -24.15 -0.88
CA ASN A 410 12.04 -23.16 -1.80
C ASN A 410 12.19 -23.73 -3.22
N TYR A 411 12.45 -22.86 -4.21
CA TYR A 411 12.59 -23.31 -5.60
C TYR A 411 13.73 -24.31 -5.83
N ASP A 412 14.82 -24.23 -5.07
CA ASP A 412 15.95 -25.15 -5.21
C ASP A 412 15.57 -26.54 -4.72
N THR A 413 14.94 -26.64 -3.55
CA THR A 413 14.37 -27.88 -3.00
C THR A 413 13.32 -28.48 -3.95
N LEU A 414 12.45 -27.66 -4.53
CA LEU A 414 11.46 -28.15 -5.50
C LEU A 414 12.12 -28.71 -6.75
N VAL A 415 13.13 -28.04 -7.31
CA VAL A 415 13.88 -28.52 -8.49
C VAL A 415 14.62 -29.82 -8.18
N GLU A 416 15.28 -29.86 -7.02
CA GLU A 416 16.02 -31.02 -6.56
C GLU A 416 15.08 -32.22 -6.41
N ARG A 417 14.04 -32.11 -5.58
CA ARG A 417 13.16 -33.23 -5.22
C ARG A 417 12.25 -33.70 -6.36
N THR A 418 11.83 -32.81 -7.25
CA THR A 418 10.95 -33.19 -8.36
C THR A 418 11.72 -33.57 -9.63
N GLY A 419 13.01 -33.22 -9.73
CA GLY A 419 13.79 -33.39 -10.97
C GLY A 419 13.29 -32.52 -12.14
N LEU A 420 12.37 -31.58 -11.91
CA LEU A 420 11.84 -30.66 -12.92
C LEU A 420 12.82 -29.52 -13.19
N ALA A 421 12.77 -28.96 -14.40
CA ALA A 421 13.51 -27.75 -14.72
C ALA A 421 12.98 -26.56 -13.90
N ARG A 422 13.88 -25.64 -13.50
CA ARG A 422 13.53 -24.46 -12.69
C ARG A 422 12.43 -23.60 -13.33
N SER A 423 12.43 -23.47 -14.65
CA SER A 423 11.38 -22.75 -15.41
C SER A 423 10.01 -23.42 -15.27
N THR A 424 9.95 -24.75 -15.35
CA THR A 424 8.73 -25.55 -15.18
C THR A 424 8.18 -25.45 -13.76
N VAL A 425 9.06 -25.56 -12.74
CA VAL A 425 8.65 -25.36 -11.34
C VAL A 425 8.08 -23.95 -11.15
N ARG A 426 8.78 -22.91 -11.63
CA ARG A 426 8.31 -21.52 -11.53
C ARG A 426 6.96 -21.32 -12.21
N TYR A 427 6.76 -21.90 -13.40
CA TYR A 427 5.50 -21.83 -14.13
C TYR A 427 4.34 -22.44 -13.33
N HIS A 428 4.49 -23.69 -12.86
CA HIS A 428 3.43 -24.36 -12.12
C HIS A 428 3.17 -23.73 -10.75
N VAL A 429 4.21 -23.36 -10.02
CA VAL A 429 4.05 -22.66 -8.74
C VAL A 429 3.36 -21.31 -8.92
N ARG A 430 3.69 -20.56 -9.98
CA ARG A 430 2.99 -19.30 -10.28
C ARG A 430 1.51 -19.54 -10.56
N ARG A 431 1.17 -20.53 -11.40
CA ARG A 431 -0.22 -20.89 -11.68
C ARG A 431 -0.97 -21.34 -10.42
N LEU A 432 -0.38 -22.21 -9.61
CA LEU A 432 -0.98 -22.64 -8.32
C LEU A 432 -1.18 -21.48 -7.35
N ALA A 433 -0.31 -20.46 -7.41
CA ALA A 433 -0.46 -19.25 -6.62
C ALA A 433 -1.56 -18.32 -7.16
N GLU A 434 -1.69 -18.21 -8.48
CA GLU A 434 -2.81 -17.52 -9.14
C GLU A 434 -4.15 -18.19 -8.84
N GLU A 435 -4.18 -19.53 -8.77
CA GLU A 435 -5.34 -20.33 -8.36
C GLU A 435 -5.61 -20.30 -6.83
N GLY A 436 -4.74 -19.64 -6.03
CA GLY A 436 -4.92 -19.53 -4.59
C GLY A 436 -4.69 -20.81 -3.80
N VAL A 437 -3.99 -21.81 -4.37
CA VAL A 437 -3.64 -23.07 -3.71
C VAL A 437 -2.39 -22.92 -2.84
N VAL A 438 -1.39 -22.16 -3.32
CA VAL A 438 -0.12 -21.92 -2.62
C VAL A 438 0.22 -20.43 -2.55
N THR A 439 0.95 -20.01 -1.52
CA THR A 439 1.52 -18.68 -1.39
C THR A 439 3.04 -18.73 -1.63
N ARG A 440 3.61 -17.60 -2.08
CA ARG A 440 5.04 -17.41 -2.30
C ARG A 440 5.55 -16.23 -1.45
N GLU A 441 6.50 -16.45 -0.55
CA GLU A 441 7.04 -15.38 0.30
C GLU A 441 8.58 -15.42 0.46
N GLY A 442 9.17 -14.25 0.72
CA GLY A 442 10.57 -14.12 1.15
C GLY A 442 11.63 -14.11 0.05
N ASN A 443 12.90 -14.01 0.49
CA ASN A 443 14.10 -14.21 -0.31
C ASN A 443 15.14 -15.01 0.51
N PRO A 444 15.39 -16.30 0.20
CA PRO A 444 14.87 -17.05 -0.94
C PRO A 444 13.35 -17.25 -0.89
N VAL A 445 12.71 -17.35 -2.05
CA VAL A 445 11.26 -17.54 -2.17
C VAL A 445 10.88 -18.92 -1.63
N MET A 446 10.10 -18.94 -0.57
CA MET A 446 9.44 -20.09 0.02
C MET A 446 8.02 -20.24 -0.55
N VAL A 447 7.62 -21.48 -0.82
CA VAL A 447 6.30 -21.84 -1.34
C VAL A 447 5.62 -22.74 -0.31
N PHE A 448 4.41 -22.39 0.10
CA PHE A 448 3.62 -23.15 1.09
C PHE A 448 2.12 -23.07 0.76
N PHE A 449 1.30 -23.97 1.30
CA PHE A 449 -0.15 -23.89 1.11
C PHE A 449 -0.75 -22.67 1.81
N VAL A 450 -1.78 -22.06 1.22
CA VAL A 450 -2.40 -20.82 1.72
C VAL A 450 -2.89 -20.87 3.16
N SER A 451 -3.18 -22.07 3.69
CA SER A 451 -3.49 -22.25 5.10
C SER A 451 -3.09 -23.64 5.59
N ARG A 452 -2.91 -23.78 6.91
CA ARG A 452 -2.66 -25.08 7.54
C ARG A 452 -3.78 -26.09 7.30
N VAL A 453 -5.03 -25.63 7.21
CA VAL A 453 -6.19 -26.49 6.93
C VAL A 453 -6.09 -27.06 5.52
N VAL A 454 -5.71 -26.23 4.54
CA VAL A 454 -5.50 -26.67 3.15
C VAL A 454 -4.31 -27.63 3.08
N LEU A 455 -3.22 -27.38 3.81
CA LEU A 455 -2.07 -28.30 3.91
C LEU A 455 -2.50 -29.68 4.46
N GLU A 456 -3.24 -29.72 5.57
CA GLU A 456 -3.71 -30.98 6.17
C GLU A 456 -4.62 -31.73 5.19
N ARG A 457 -5.51 -31.02 4.49
CA ARG A 457 -6.38 -31.61 3.48
C ARG A 457 -5.63 -32.08 2.24
N ALA A 458 -4.63 -31.32 1.79
CA ALA A 458 -3.77 -31.69 0.67
C ALA A 458 -2.99 -32.97 0.99
N ARG A 459 -2.49 -33.14 2.22
CA ARG A 459 -1.83 -34.38 2.67
C ARG A 459 -2.75 -35.60 2.58
N GLU A 460 -4.02 -35.45 2.93
CA GLU A 460 -5.02 -36.51 2.78
C GLU A 460 -5.26 -36.82 1.30
N ILE A 461 -5.54 -35.79 0.50
CA ILE A 461 -5.81 -35.92 -0.94
C ILE A 461 -4.64 -36.60 -1.66
N LEU A 462 -3.41 -36.13 -1.45
CA LEU A 462 -2.24 -36.65 -2.18
C LEU A 462 -1.96 -38.12 -1.85
N ARG A 463 -2.32 -38.57 -0.63
CA ARG A 463 -2.27 -40.00 -0.25
C ARG A 463 -3.41 -40.81 -0.89
N GLU A 464 -4.60 -40.23 -1.06
CA GLU A 464 -5.74 -40.91 -1.68
C GLU A 464 -5.60 -41.02 -3.20
N VAL A 465 -5.06 -40.00 -3.86
CA VAL A 465 -4.93 -39.92 -5.32
C VAL A 465 -3.94 -40.95 -5.87
N ARG A 466 -2.82 -41.17 -5.16
CA ARG A 466 -1.82 -42.20 -5.51
C ARG A 466 -1.36 -42.93 -4.23
N PRO A 467 -2.16 -43.87 -3.70
CA PRO A 467 -1.87 -44.53 -2.42
C PRO A 467 -0.64 -45.45 -2.50
N GLU A 468 -0.33 -45.94 -3.69
CA GLU A 468 0.81 -46.82 -3.95
C GLU A 468 2.12 -46.04 -4.22
N ASP A 469 2.06 -44.71 -4.36
CA ASP A 469 3.22 -43.89 -4.75
C ASP A 469 4.13 -43.62 -3.54
N THR A 470 5.27 -44.30 -3.50
CA THR A 470 6.26 -44.19 -2.44
C THR A 470 7.21 -43.01 -2.68
N PRO A 471 8.04 -42.62 -1.68
CA PRO A 471 9.10 -41.65 -1.91
C PRO A 471 10.12 -42.12 -2.95
N GLU A 472 10.39 -43.43 -3.01
CA GLU A 472 11.31 -44.02 -4.00
C GLU A 472 10.76 -43.84 -5.43
N ASP A 473 9.46 -44.06 -5.64
CA ASP A 473 8.83 -43.82 -6.95
C ASP A 473 8.93 -42.36 -7.42
N MET A 474 8.98 -41.40 -6.49
CA MET A 474 9.16 -39.98 -6.80
C MET A 474 10.62 -39.68 -7.14
N ASP A 475 11.57 -40.27 -6.41
CA ASP A 475 13.00 -40.13 -6.67
C ASP A 475 13.37 -40.74 -8.04
N ASP A 476 12.82 -41.91 -8.37
CA ASP A 476 12.96 -42.56 -9.69
C ASP A 476 12.44 -41.64 -10.81
N ARG A 477 11.25 -41.04 -10.65
CA ARG A 477 10.73 -40.04 -11.61
C ARG A 477 11.60 -38.80 -11.71
N ALA A 478 12.18 -38.36 -10.59
CA ALA A 478 13.06 -37.21 -10.57
C ALA A 478 14.36 -37.50 -11.33
N GLU A 479 14.92 -38.70 -11.18
CA GLU A 479 16.10 -39.19 -11.90
C GLU A 479 15.81 -39.33 -13.40
N GLU A 480 14.73 -40.02 -13.79
CA GLU A 480 14.31 -40.13 -15.20
C GLU A 480 14.13 -38.76 -15.88
N ARG A 481 13.69 -37.73 -15.14
CA ARG A 481 13.55 -36.36 -15.68
C ARG A 481 14.88 -35.62 -15.79
N ARG A 482 15.88 -35.97 -14.98
CA ARG A 482 17.25 -35.43 -15.10
C ARG A 482 17.95 -36.10 -16.28
N GLU A 483 17.93 -37.42 -16.35
CA GLU A 483 18.51 -38.20 -17.45
C GLU A 483 17.96 -37.74 -18.80
N ARG A 484 16.63 -37.64 -18.95
CA ARG A 484 15.99 -37.18 -20.20
C ARG A 484 16.33 -35.74 -20.58
N ARG A 485 16.80 -34.91 -19.63
CA ARG A 485 17.29 -33.55 -19.91
C ARG A 485 18.75 -33.57 -20.33
N GLU A 486 19.56 -34.41 -19.70
CA GLU A 486 20.96 -34.65 -20.07
C GLU A 486 21.01 -35.24 -21.49
N GLU A 487 20.22 -36.27 -21.80
CA GLU A 487 20.09 -36.85 -23.15
C GLU A 487 19.68 -35.82 -24.20
N ARG A 488 18.77 -34.90 -23.87
CA ARG A 488 18.36 -33.81 -24.80
C ARG A 488 19.40 -32.71 -24.98
N GLN A 489 20.28 -32.53 -23.99
CA GLN A 489 21.42 -31.63 -24.12
C GLN A 489 22.55 -32.28 -24.90
N GLU A 490 22.72 -33.60 -24.79
CA GLU A 490 23.70 -34.38 -25.54
C GLU A 490 23.29 -34.61 -27.02
N ASP A 491 21.99 -34.82 -27.30
CA ASP A 491 21.45 -34.96 -28.66
C ASP A 491 21.31 -33.61 -29.42
N GLY A 492 21.50 -32.48 -28.73
CA GLY A 492 21.35 -31.13 -29.26
C GLY A 492 22.60 -30.56 -29.95
N ASP A 493 23.69 -31.32 -30.02
CA ASP A 493 25.02 -30.82 -30.45
C ASP A 493 25.36 -31.12 -31.93
N ASP A 494 24.37 -31.44 -32.77
CA ASP A 494 24.57 -31.72 -34.21
C ASP A 494 23.69 -30.86 -35.13
N GLN A 495 23.61 -29.56 -34.86
CA GLN A 495 23.29 -28.58 -35.90
C GLN A 495 24.10 -27.29 -35.73
N THR A 496 25.12 -27.21 -36.58
CA THR A 496 25.95 -26.05 -36.90
C THR A 496 25.21 -24.71 -36.86
N ASP A 497 25.69 -23.79 -36.03
CA ASP A 497 26.00 -22.44 -36.50
C ASP A 497 27.49 -22.18 -36.27
N THR A 498 28.16 -21.88 -37.39
CA THR A 498 29.60 -21.77 -37.52
C THR A 498 30.01 -20.31 -37.40
N ASP A 499 31.21 -20.09 -36.87
CA ASP A 499 32.02 -18.87 -36.87
C ASP A 499 31.60 -17.79 -35.85
N ASP A 500 32.44 -17.34 -34.91
CA ASP A 500 33.88 -17.15 -35.04
C ASP A 500 34.53 -17.21 -33.65
N ASP A 501 35.52 -18.08 -33.49
CA ASP A 501 36.35 -18.18 -32.30
C ASP A 501 37.80 -18.26 -32.75
N LYS A 502 38.51 -17.13 -32.83
CA LYS A 502 39.98 -17.10 -32.67
C LYS A 502 40.50 -15.83 -31.99
N ARG A 503 40.92 -16.06 -30.75
CA ARG A 503 42.24 -15.74 -30.16
C ARG A 503 42.55 -14.27 -29.87
N ASP A 504 42.86 -14.01 -28.59
CA ASP A 504 44.29 -13.98 -28.25
C ASP A 504 44.53 -14.42 -26.80
N GLU A 505 45.42 -15.41 -26.65
CA GLU A 505 46.15 -15.64 -25.41
C GLU A 505 47.12 -14.47 -25.23
N SER A 506 46.96 -13.69 -24.18
CA SER A 506 48.08 -12.96 -23.59
C SER A 506 48.24 -13.42 -22.15
N THR A 507 49.27 -14.23 -21.96
CA THR A 507 49.91 -14.48 -20.69
C THR A 507 50.53 -13.16 -20.25
N ASP A 508 50.05 -12.60 -19.14
CA ASP A 508 50.89 -11.74 -18.31
C ASP A 508 50.79 -12.22 -16.86
N ASP A 509 51.86 -12.91 -16.49
CA ASP A 509 52.25 -13.26 -15.15
C ASP A 509 52.61 -11.95 -14.43
N ALA A 510 51.66 -11.41 -13.66
CA ALA A 510 51.88 -10.24 -12.83
C ALA A 510 51.04 -10.31 -11.54
N ASN A 511 51.75 -10.70 -10.47
CA ASN A 511 51.54 -10.31 -9.06
C ASN A 511 50.53 -11.10 -8.22
N GLU A 512 50.96 -12.28 -7.76
CA GLU A 512 51.23 -12.56 -6.32
C GLU A 512 50.21 -12.10 -5.26
N ILE A 513 48.91 -12.22 -5.54
CA ILE A 513 47.83 -12.16 -4.54
C ILE A 513 46.83 -13.28 -4.87
N GLY A 514 46.66 -14.24 -3.96
CA GLY A 514 45.89 -15.47 -4.20
C GLY A 514 44.38 -15.22 -4.26
N PHE A 515 43.84 -14.95 -5.44
CA PHE A 515 42.40 -14.86 -5.68
C PHE A 515 41.80 -16.26 -5.94
N GLU A 516 40.74 -16.61 -5.20
CA GLU A 516 40.02 -17.88 -5.35
C GLU A 516 38.51 -17.62 -5.47
N TYR A 517 37.76 -18.54 -6.09
CA TYR A 517 36.30 -18.42 -6.16
C TYR A 517 35.65 -18.57 -4.79
N LEU A 518 34.66 -17.72 -4.46
CA LEU A 518 33.89 -17.83 -3.21
C LEU A 518 33.29 -19.23 -3.01
N ALA A 519 32.86 -19.89 -4.08
CA ALA A 519 32.33 -21.25 -4.03
C ALA A 519 33.34 -22.31 -3.51
N ARG A 520 34.64 -22.01 -3.53
CA ARG A 520 35.72 -22.88 -3.02
C ARG A 520 36.26 -22.44 -1.66
N LEU A 521 35.80 -21.30 -1.16
CA LEU A 521 36.08 -20.81 0.18
C LEU A 521 34.89 -21.15 1.08
N SER A 522 35.14 -21.33 2.38
CA SER A 522 34.07 -21.44 3.38
C SER A 522 33.49 -20.07 3.75
N ALA A 523 33.39 -19.16 2.78
CA ALA A 523 32.95 -17.78 2.94
C ALA A 523 31.80 -17.51 1.96
N SER A 524 30.75 -16.85 2.44
CA SER A 524 29.61 -16.43 1.64
C SER A 524 29.82 -15.02 1.08
N ILE A 525 29.00 -14.64 0.10
CA ILE A 525 29.01 -13.26 -0.42
C ILE A 525 28.64 -12.23 0.67
N HIS A 526 27.87 -12.64 1.67
CA HIS A 526 27.56 -11.80 2.83
C HIS A 526 28.78 -11.59 3.72
N ASP A 527 29.67 -12.58 3.85
CA ASP A 527 30.92 -12.42 4.60
C ASP A 527 31.86 -11.45 3.89
N VAL A 528 31.91 -11.48 2.55
CA VAL A 528 32.67 -10.50 1.76
C VAL A 528 32.09 -9.09 1.91
N ALA A 529 30.77 -8.94 1.79
CA ALA A 529 30.10 -7.66 1.98
C ALA A 529 30.32 -7.10 3.40
N TYR A 530 30.24 -7.96 4.42
CA TYR A 530 30.48 -7.59 5.81
C TYR A 530 31.92 -7.11 6.08
N LEU A 531 32.90 -7.74 5.43
CA LEU A 531 34.31 -7.34 5.54
C LEU A 531 34.59 -6.06 4.75
N TYR A 532 33.92 -5.85 3.62
CA TYR A 532 33.98 -4.62 2.82
C TYR A 532 33.37 -3.41 3.56
N GLU A 533 32.20 -3.56 4.17
CA GLU A 533 31.53 -2.51 4.98
C GLU A 533 32.34 -2.05 6.20
N ARG A 534 33.37 -2.82 6.58
CA ARG A 534 34.26 -2.53 7.71
C ARG A 534 35.67 -2.12 7.29
N ASP A 535 35.87 -1.83 6.01
CA ASP A 535 37.16 -1.46 5.42
C ASP A 535 38.26 -2.52 5.64
N GLN A 536 37.88 -3.80 5.76
CA GLN A 536 38.80 -4.93 5.91
C GLN A 536 39.11 -5.63 4.58
N LEU A 537 38.26 -5.42 3.58
CA LEU A 537 38.51 -5.71 2.16
C LEU A 537 38.24 -4.43 1.39
N ASP A 538 39.05 -4.15 0.36
CA ASP A 538 38.83 -3.00 -0.52
C ASP A 538 38.51 -3.42 -1.96
N ASP A 539 38.26 -2.43 -2.83
CA ASP A 539 37.90 -2.66 -4.24
C ASP A 539 38.95 -3.49 -5.02
N ARG A 540 40.19 -3.60 -4.53
CA ARG A 540 41.27 -4.39 -5.14
C ARG A 540 41.20 -5.86 -4.76
N ASP A 541 40.48 -6.20 -3.69
CA ASP A 541 40.33 -7.57 -3.18
C ASP A 541 39.09 -8.29 -3.77
N VAL A 542 38.27 -7.58 -4.56
CA VAL A 542 37.03 -8.10 -5.16
C VAL A 542 37.18 -8.20 -6.69
N ARG A 543 36.94 -9.38 -7.25
CA ARG A 543 36.84 -9.59 -8.71
C ARG A 543 35.42 -9.94 -9.12
N VAL A 544 34.88 -9.22 -10.10
CA VAL A 544 33.55 -9.44 -10.65
C VAL A 544 33.66 -9.94 -12.09
N ARG A 545 32.86 -10.94 -12.44
CA ARG A 545 32.69 -11.42 -13.81
C ARG A 545 31.92 -10.37 -14.63
N VAL A 546 32.64 -9.52 -15.34
CA VAL A 546 32.08 -8.40 -16.13
C VAL A 546 31.02 -8.87 -17.13
N ASP A 547 31.15 -10.09 -17.66
CA ASP A 547 30.20 -10.73 -18.56
C ASP A 547 28.84 -11.06 -17.91
N GLU A 548 28.78 -11.21 -16.59
CA GLU A 548 27.52 -11.48 -15.86
C GLU A 548 26.89 -10.23 -15.24
N VAL A 549 27.57 -9.09 -15.32
CA VAL A 549 27.06 -7.80 -14.82
C VAL A 549 26.07 -7.20 -15.83
N PRO A 550 24.95 -6.60 -15.40
CA PRO A 550 24.02 -5.90 -16.30
C PRO A 550 24.71 -4.79 -17.10
N PRO A 551 24.28 -4.50 -18.35
CA PRO A 551 24.89 -3.48 -19.20
C PRO A 551 25.12 -2.08 -18.56
N PRO A 552 24.25 -1.56 -17.67
CA PRO A 552 24.49 -0.27 -17.01
C PRO A 552 25.63 -0.27 -15.97
N LEU A 553 26.13 -1.44 -15.58
CA LEU A 553 27.13 -1.64 -14.52
C LEU A 553 28.43 -2.26 -15.07
N ARG A 554 28.49 -2.57 -16.38
CA ARG A 554 29.72 -2.88 -17.12
C ARG A 554 30.38 -1.58 -17.57
#